data_AF-A0A8S3JGM0-F1
#
_entry.id   AF-A0A8S3JGM0-F1
#
_cell.length_a   1.000
_cell.length_b   1.000
_cell.length_c   1.000
_cell.angle_alpha   90.00
_cell.angle_beta   90.00
_cell.angle_gamma   90.00
#
_symmetry.space_group_name_H-M   'P 1'
#
loop_
_entity.id
_entity.type
_entity.pdbx_description
1 polymer ?
#
loop_
_entity_poly.entity_id
_entity_poly.type
_entity_poly.pdbx_seq_one_letter_code
_entity_poly.pdbx_strand_id
1 'polypeptide(L)'
;MDAILSGPTEHCHAPTPDLVPVFELKRKIKARAAETEEFPSTILHSVMRSFPLDAACQLPQGDTLLRTIRRQRPAPSTNDDNQLPDNLKQTDRGENFVLHEDEKLIIFTTATNLSVLKTCKHWFVDGTFKVCPEDFYQMFTLHGLYKSQVIPLAYGLLVGKKTTDYDHFFRRIMDEDDFDPETILSDFEAATIKSINSLFP
;
A
#
# COMPACT_ATOMS: atom_id res chain seq x y z
N MET A 1 26.53 -5.80 34.53
CA MET A 1 26.43 -7.18 34.02
C MET A 1 26.14 -7.11 32.54
N ASP A 2 27.23 -7.16 31.79
CA ASP A 2 27.47 -7.62 30.42
C ASP A 2 26.35 -7.51 29.38
N ALA A 3 26.58 -6.60 28.43
CA ALA A 3 25.95 -6.61 27.12
C ALA A 3 26.57 -7.76 26.30
N ILE A 4 25.76 -8.76 25.93
CA ILE A 4 26.16 -9.81 24.99
C ILE A 4 26.15 -9.19 23.59
N LEU A 5 27.30 -8.71 23.13
CA LEU A 5 27.54 -8.46 21.71
C LEU A 5 27.86 -9.81 21.06
N SER A 6 26.89 -10.41 20.36
CA SER A 6 27.17 -11.55 19.50
C SER A 6 28.09 -11.09 18.36
N GLY A 7 29.31 -11.64 18.28
CA GLY A 7 30.21 -11.40 17.15
C GLY A 7 29.61 -11.90 15.82
N PRO A 8 30.12 -11.42 14.67
CA PRO A 8 29.67 -11.89 13.36
C PRO A 8 29.88 -13.41 13.25
N THR A 9 28.87 -14.10 12.70
CA THR A 9 28.90 -15.55 12.50
C THR A 9 29.98 -15.89 11.47
N GLU A 10 30.91 -16.78 11.78
CA GLU A 10 31.89 -17.27 10.80
C GLU A 10 31.15 -18.04 9.68
N HIS A 11 31.14 -17.47 8.48
CA HIS A 11 30.59 -18.12 7.29
C HIS A 11 31.55 -19.22 6.81
N CYS A 12 31.41 -20.44 7.34
CA CYS A 12 32.24 -21.61 7.00
C CYS A 12 31.87 -22.31 5.68
N HIS A 13 31.57 -21.57 4.61
CA HIS A 13 31.34 -22.16 3.29
C HIS A 13 32.14 -21.42 2.22
N ALA A 14 32.57 -22.17 1.20
CA ALA A 14 33.25 -21.59 0.05
C ALA A 14 32.31 -20.62 -0.70
N PRO A 15 32.85 -19.55 -1.33
CA PRO A 15 32.06 -18.64 -2.15
C PRO A 15 31.31 -19.40 -3.25
N THR A 16 30.04 -19.06 -3.47
CA THR A 16 29.23 -19.65 -4.55
C THR A 16 29.23 -18.71 -5.77
N PRO A 17 30.10 -18.92 -6.77
CA PRO A 17 30.25 -18.00 -7.90
C PRO A 17 28.96 -17.84 -8.72
N ASP A 18 28.11 -18.87 -8.74
CA ASP A 18 26.81 -18.87 -9.43
C ASP A 18 25.81 -17.84 -8.87
N LEU A 19 26.09 -17.26 -7.70
CA LEU A 19 25.29 -16.18 -7.13
C LEU A 19 25.65 -14.81 -7.71
N VAL A 20 26.83 -14.65 -8.33
CA VAL A 20 27.26 -13.37 -8.92
C VAL A 20 26.27 -12.90 -9.99
N PRO A 21 25.87 -13.73 -10.98
CA PRO A 21 24.85 -13.34 -11.95
C PRO A 21 23.50 -12.98 -11.32
N VAL A 22 23.12 -13.65 -10.22
CA VAL A 22 21.87 -13.38 -9.50
C VAL A 22 21.91 -12.01 -8.83
N PHE A 23 23.04 -11.63 -8.22
CA PHE A 23 23.22 -10.30 -7.64
C PHE A 23 23.22 -9.20 -8.70
N GLU A 24 23.87 -9.43 -9.83
CA GLU A 24 23.84 -8.50 -10.97
C GLU A 24 22.43 -8.33 -11.54
N LEU A 25 21.69 -9.44 -11.70
CA LEU A 25 20.29 -9.41 -12.13
C LEU A 25 19.45 -8.59 -11.15
N LYS A 26 19.55 -8.85 -9.85
CA LYS A 26 18.82 -8.09 -8.82
C LYS A 26 19.18 -6.60 -8.87
N ARG A 27 20.46 -6.27 -9.06
CA ARG A 27 20.92 -4.87 -9.18
C ARG A 27 20.33 -4.18 -10.41
N LYS A 28 20.38 -4.82 -11.59
CA LYS A 28 19.81 -4.30 -12.85
C LYS A 28 18.31 -4.06 -12.73
N ILE A 29 17.59 -5.06 -12.21
CA ILE A 29 16.15 -4.97 -12.01
C ILE A 29 15.81 -3.82 -11.05
N LYS A 30 16.57 -3.68 -9.94
CA LYS A 30 16.35 -2.59 -8.99
C LYS A 30 16.61 -1.20 -9.59
N ALA A 31 17.74 -1.02 -10.29
CA ALA A 31 18.08 0.26 -10.91
C ALA A 31 17.00 0.68 -11.92
N ARG A 32 16.65 -0.22 -12.85
CA ARG A 32 15.63 0.06 -13.87
C ARG A 32 14.25 0.29 -13.27
N ALA A 33 13.89 -0.41 -12.19
CA ALA A 33 12.64 -0.18 -11.47
C ALA A 33 12.59 1.19 -10.78
N ALA A 34 13.73 1.74 -10.35
CA ALA A 34 13.78 3.07 -9.73
C ALA A 34 13.72 4.22 -10.77
N GLU A 35 14.18 3.96 -12.00
CA GLU A 35 14.36 4.98 -13.04
C GLU A 35 13.26 5.00 -14.12
N THR A 36 12.40 3.98 -14.18
CA THR A 36 11.42 3.82 -15.28
C THR A 36 10.03 3.41 -14.82
N GLU A 37 9.02 3.80 -15.60
CA GLU A 37 7.61 3.44 -15.39
C GLU A 37 7.15 2.19 -16.18
N GLU A 38 8.05 1.50 -16.87
CA GLU A 38 7.73 0.32 -17.68
C GLU A 38 6.93 -0.74 -16.91
N PHE A 39 6.18 -1.64 -17.55
CA PHE A 39 5.53 -2.70 -16.77
C PHE A 39 6.55 -3.62 -16.06
N PRO A 40 6.30 -4.08 -14.81
CA PRO A 40 7.23 -4.97 -14.12
C PRO A 40 7.58 -6.25 -14.89
N SER A 41 6.63 -6.77 -15.68
CA SER A 41 6.84 -7.90 -16.59
C SER A 41 7.85 -7.57 -17.69
N THR A 42 7.77 -6.37 -18.29
CA THR A 42 8.71 -5.90 -19.30
C THR A 42 10.13 -5.84 -18.75
N ILE A 43 10.29 -5.25 -17.56
CA ILE A 43 11.59 -5.17 -16.87
C ILE A 43 12.12 -6.60 -16.62
N LEU A 44 11.30 -7.47 -16.04
CA LEU A 44 11.71 -8.85 -15.73
C LEU A 44 12.14 -9.62 -16.99
N HIS A 45 11.31 -9.65 -18.04
CA HIS A 45 11.61 -10.38 -19.27
C HIS A 45 12.85 -9.86 -19.98
N SER A 46 13.06 -8.55 -19.96
CA SER A 46 14.25 -7.95 -20.58
C SER A 46 15.54 -8.41 -19.91
N VAL A 47 15.56 -8.49 -18.57
CA VAL A 47 16.75 -8.89 -17.81
C VAL A 47 16.94 -10.41 -17.86
N MET A 48 15.86 -11.19 -17.80
CA MET A 48 15.91 -12.66 -17.91
C MET A 48 16.49 -13.13 -19.24
N ARG A 49 16.25 -12.41 -20.35
CA ARG A 49 16.84 -12.75 -21.66
C ARG A 49 18.38 -12.76 -21.63
N SER A 50 18.99 -11.94 -20.78
CA SER A 50 20.44 -11.82 -20.64
C SER A 50 21.03 -12.68 -19.51
N PHE A 51 20.21 -13.48 -18.84
CA PHE A 51 20.66 -14.27 -17.69
C PHE A 51 21.37 -15.56 -18.16
N PRO A 52 22.54 -15.90 -17.61
CA PRO A 52 23.31 -17.04 -18.08
C PRO A 52 22.67 -18.37 -17.62
N LEU A 53 22.68 -19.36 -18.51
CA LEU A 53 22.00 -20.65 -18.29
C LEU A 53 22.65 -21.51 -17.19
N ASP A 54 23.97 -21.40 -17.03
CA ASP A 54 24.75 -22.13 -16.02
C ASP A 54 24.40 -21.71 -14.59
N ALA A 55 23.97 -20.46 -14.38
CA ALA A 55 23.49 -19.95 -13.10
C ALA A 55 21.96 -20.08 -12.90
N ALA A 56 21.23 -20.71 -13.85
CA ALA A 56 19.76 -20.79 -13.82
C ALA A 56 19.21 -21.47 -12.56
N CYS A 57 19.94 -22.44 -12.00
CA CYS A 57 19.57 -23.15 -10.78
C CYS A 57 19.47 -22.23 -9.54
N GLN A 58 20.13 -21.06 -9.57
CA GLN A 58 20.11 -20.09 -8.48
C GLN A 58 19.09 -18.96 -8.68
N LEU A 59 18.32 -18.99 -9.77
CA LEU A 59 17.38 -17.94 -10.09
C LEU A 59 16.20 -17.93 -9.10
N PRO A 60 15.88 -16.78 -8.48
CA PRO A 60 14.67 -16.65 -7.68
C PRO A 60 13.40 -16.85 -8.53
N GLN A 61 12.31 -17.23 -7.88
CA GLN A 61 11.00 -17.30 -8.54
C GLN A 61 10.59 -15.95 -9.14
N GLY A 62 9.96 -15.99 -10.32
CA GLY A 62 9.53 -14.79 -11.06
C GLY A 62 8.70 -13.82 -10.21
N ASP A 63 7.75 -14.33 -9.43
CA ASP A 63 6.91 -13.51 -8.54
C ASP A 63 7.72 -12.76 -7.47
N THR A 64 8.82 -13.35 -7.00
CA THR A 64 9.72 -12.71 -6.04
C THR A 64 10.46 -11.55 -6.69
N LEU A 65 10.87 -11.71 -7.95
CA LEU A 65 11.51 -10.65 -8.74
C LEU A 65 10.50 -9.54 -9.07
N LEU A 66 9.28 -9.87 -9.46
CA LEU A 66 8.19 -8.90 -9.67
C LEU A 66 7.88 -8.10 -8.41
N ARG A 67 7.82 -8.74 -7.25
CA ARG A 67 7.67 -8.05 -5.95
C ARG A 67 8.84 -7.13 -5.66
N THR A 68 10.06 -7.55 -5.99
CA THR A 68 11.27 -6.71 -5.83
C THR A 68 11.19 -5.46 -6.70
N ILE A 69 10.74 -5.59 -7.97
CA ILE A 69 10.53 -4.46 -8.88
C ILE A 69 9.54 -3.47 -8.29
N ARG A 70 8.36 -3.95 -7.88
CA ARG A 70 7.28 -3.10 -7.36
C ARG A 70 7.70 -2.34 -6.11
N ARG A 71 8.45 -2.98 -5.21
CA ARG A 71 8.96 -2.35 -3.97
C ARG A 71 10.05 -1.31 -4.20
N GLN A 72 10.78 -1.44 -5.31
CA GLN A 72 11.88 -0.52 -5.61
C GLN A 72 11.40 0.75 -6.30
N ARG A 73 10.18 0.75 -6.85
CA ARG A 73 9.57 1.95 -7.43
C ARG A 73 9.33 2.97 -6.32
N PRO A 74 9.79 4.21 -6.49
CA PRO A 74 9.34 5.28 -5.62
C PRO A 74 7.82 5.43 -5.78
N ALA A 75 7.15 5.82 -4.70
CA ALA A 75 5.79 6.33 -4.83
C ALA A 75 5.86 7.57 -5.75
N PRO A 76 4.86 7.78 -6.63
CA PRO A 76 4.80 9.02 -7.38
C PRO A 76 4.81 10.17 -6.39
N SER A 77 5.77 11.09 -6.54
CA SER A 77 5.81 12.30 -5.75
C SER A 77 4.54 13.09 -6.05
N THR A 78 3.89 13.59 -5.02
CA THR A 78 2.92 14.67 -5.18
C THR A 78 3.61 15.88 -5.83
N ASN A 79 2.87 16.69 -6.58
CA ASN A 79 3.42 17.92 -7.17
C ASN A 79 3.92 18.88 -6.06
N ASP A 80 4.58 19.99 -6.41
CA ASP A 80 5.07 20.99 -5.45
C ASP A 80 3.99 21.49 -4.44
N ASP A 81 2.71 21.34 -4.78
CA ASP A 81 1.53 21.66 -3.95
C ASP A 81 0.94 20.47 -3.16
N ASN A 82 1.67 19.35 -3.02
CA ASN A 82 1.20 18.11 -2.39
C ASN A 82 -0.05 17.47 -3.03
N GLN A 83 -0.36 17.81 -4.29
CA GLN A 83 -1.51 17.29 -5.02
C GLN A 83 -1.17 16.03 -5.84
N LEU A 84 -2.13 15.11 -5.92
CA LEU A 84 -2.14 13.94 -6.78
C LEU A 84 -2.11 14.35 -8.26
N PRO A 85 -1.25 13.70 -9.06
CA PRO A 85 -1.35 13.76 -10.51
C PRO A 85 -2.74 13.37 -11.04
N ASP A 86 -3.25 14.11 -12.02
CA ASP A 86 -4.60 13.91 -12.57
C ASP A 86 -4.85 12.50 -13.09
N ASN A 87 -3.83 11.84 -13.63
CA ASN A 87 -3.91 10.46 -14.11
C ASN A 87 -4.15 9.43 -13.00
N LEU A 88 -3.99 9.81 -11.72
CA LEU A 88 -4.27 8.97 -10.57
C LEU A 88 -5.64 9.25 -9.94
N LYS A 89 -6.35 10.28 -10.40
CA LYS A 89 -7.66 10.68 -9.85
C LYS A 89 -8.83 9.88 -10.40
N GLN A 90 -8.60 9.03 -11.41
CA GLN A 90 -9.63 8.21 -12.05
C GLN A 90 -9.27 6.74 -12.04
N THR A 91 -10.30 5.89 -12.01
CA THR A 91 -10.14 4.45 -12.24
C THR A 91 -9.84 4.15 -13.72
N ASP A 92 -9.40 2.93 -14.02
CA ASP A 92 -9.24 2.45 -15.41
C ASP A 92 -10.55 2.47 -16.23
N ARG A 93 -11.70 2.64 -15.55
CA ARG A 93 -13.03 2.76 -16.17
C ARG A 93 -13.47 4.22 -16.34
N GLY A 94 -12.64 5.20 -15.98
CA GLY A 94 -12.93 6.63 -16.05
C GLY A 94 -13.84 7.16 -14.93
N GLU A 95 -14.08 6.37 -13.88
CA GLU A 95 -14.83 6.84 -12.70
C GLU A 95 -13.91 7.70 -11.80
N ASN A 96 -14.41 8.82 -11.28
CA ASN A 96 -13.68 9.61 -10.29
C ASN A 96 -13.37 8.74 -9.05
N PHE A 97 -12.10 8.75 -8.64
CA PHE A 97 -11.57 7.91 -7.58
C PHE A 97 -11.01 8.70 -6.40
N VAL A 98 -11.06 10.03 -6.43
CA VAL A 98 -10.67 10.89 -5.30
C VAL A 98 -11.90 11.60 -4.77
N LEU A 99 -12.23 11.32 -3.50
CA LEU A 99 -13.33 11.96 -2.79
C LEU A 99 -12.88 13.26 -2.12
N HIS A 100 -11.73 13.21 -1.44
CA HIS A 100 -11.19 14.34 -0.68
C HIS A 100 -9.68 14.40 -0.83
N GLU A 101 -9.13 15.62 -0.86
CA GLU A 101 -7.70 15.85 -1.01
C GLU A 101 -7.32 17.16 -0.29
N ASP A 102 -6.53 17.03 0.78
CA ASP A 102 -5.81 18.14 1.40
C ASP A 102 -4.45 17.69 1.96
N GLU A 103 -3.73 18.61 2.60
CA GLU A 103 -2.39 18.37 3.16
C GLU A 103 -2.31 17.21 4.18
N LYS A 104 -3.42 16.85 4.82
CA LYS A 104 -3.46 15.87 5.93
C LYS A 104 -4.14 14.57 5.55
N LEU A 105 -5.01 14.61 4.56
CA LEU A 105 -5.88 13.52 4.21
C LEU A 105 -6.18 13.51 2.71
N ILE A 106 -5.96 12.33 2.12
CA ILE A 106 -6.49 12.02 0.81
C ILE A 106 -7.39 10.80 0.95
N ILE A 107 -8.63 10.89 0.45
CA ILE A 107 -9.56 9.76 0.40
C ILE A 107 -9.77 9.31 -1.04
N PHE A 108 -9.49 8.03 -1.28
CA PHE A 108 -9.80 7.35 -2.51
C PHE A 108 -11.05 6.49 -2.35
N THR A 109 -12.07 6.79 -3.14
CA THR A 109 -13.29 6.01 -3.28
C THR A 109 -14.03 6.47 -4.52
N THR A 110 -15.03 5.71 -4.95
CA THR A 110 -15.91 6.08 -6.04
C THR A 110 -17.36 6.19 -5.58
N ALA A 111 -18.20 6.85 -6.36
CA ALA A 111 -19.65 6.88 -6.11
C ALA A 111 -20.24 5.47 -6.08
N THR A 112 -19.73 4.56 -6.93
CA THR A 112 -20.10 3.14 -6.91
C THR A 112 -19.71 2.47 -5.60
N ASN A 113 -18.50 2.70 -5.10
CA ASN A 113 -18.05 2.14 -3.82
C ASN A 113 -18.90 2.65 -2.65
N LEU A 114 -19.21 3.95 -2.60
CA LEU A 114 -20.07 4.54 -1.57
C LEU A 114 -21.49 3.95 -1.62
N SER A 115 -22.04 3.76 -2.82
CA SER A 115 -23.34 3.09 -3.00
C SER A 115 -23.33 1.66 -2.46
N VAL A 116 -22.24 0.93 -2.64
CA VAL A 116 -22.08 -0.41 -2.06
C VAL A 116 -21.92 -0.35 -0.55
N LEU A 117 -21.12 0.58 -0.04
CA LEU A 117 -20.87 0.79 1.39
C LEU A 117 -22.18 1.06 2.15
N LYS A 118 -23.08 1.86 1.57
CA LYS A 118 -24.41 2.14 2.13
C LYS A 118 -25.26 0.88 2.35
N THR A 119 -25.08 -0.14 1.52
CA THR A 119 -25.81 -1.41 1.67
C THR A 119 -25.19 -2.35 2.72
N CYS A 120 -23.99 -2.04 3.21
CA CYS A 120 -23.24 -2.89 4.13
C CYS A 120 -23.57 -2.54 5.58
N LYS A 121 -24.14 -3.49 6.32
CA LYS A 121 -24.44 -3.36 7.75
C LYS A 121 -23.21 -3.51 8.65
N HIS A 122 -22.21 -4.26 8.19
CA HIS A 122 -21.01 -4.54 8.95
C HIS A 122 -19.81 -3.94 8.23
N TRP A 123 -19.13 -3.02 8.88
CA TRP A 123 -17.94 -2.36 8.38
C TRP A 123 -16.70 -2.87 9.10
N PHE A 124 -15.56 -2.77 8.42
CA PHE A 124 -14.26 -3.13 8.95
C PHE A 124 -13.25 -2.06 8.60
N VAL A 125 -12.44 -1.67 9.56
CA VAL A 125 -11.38 -0.69 9.35
C VAL A 125 -10.02 -1.25 9.76
N ASP A 126 -9.00 -0.91 9.00
CA ASP A 126 -7.63 -1.33 9.25
C ASP A 126 -6.64 -0.23 8.83
N GLY A 127 -5.63 0.01 9.67
CA GLY A 127 -4.53 0.94 9.42
C GLY A 127 -3.25 0.18 9.11
N THR A 128 -2.62 0.46 7.97
CA THR A 128 -1.37 -0.19 7.57
C THR A 128 -0.24 0.81 7.28
N PHE A 129 0.90 0.60 7.95
CA PHE A 129 2.09 1.45 7.87
C PHE A 129 3.07 1.01 6.78
N LYS A 130 2.95 -0.23 6.28
CA LYS A 130 4.00 -0.86 5.45
C LYS A 130 4.05 -0.35 4.01
N VAL A 131 3.00 0.34 3.55
CA VAL A 131 2.83 0.76 2.16
C VAL A 131 2.20 2.15 2.15
N CYS A 132 2.97 3.16 2.54
CA CYS A 132 2.51 4.54 2.58
C CYS A 132 3.57 5.45 1.93
N PRO A 133 3.20 6.44 1.10
CA PRO A 133 4.13 7.45 0.62
C PRO A 133 4.80 8.19 1.79
N GLU A 134 6.01 8.72 1.59
CA GLU A 134 6.82 9.32 2.68
C GLU A 134 6.11 10.45 3.42
N ASP A 135 5.23 11.20 2.73
CA ASP A 135 4.49 12.32 3.30
C ASP A 135 3.34 11.90 4.23
N PHE A 136 2.95 10.62 4.21
CA PHE A 136 1.83 10.10 4.97
C PHE A 136 2.29 9.05 5.97
N TYR A 137 1.65 9.05 7.14
CA TYR A 137 1.98 8.14 8.23
C TYR A 137 1.43 6.73 8.00
N GLN A 138 0.23 6.64 7.43
CA GLN A 138 -0.43 5.35 7.19
C GLN A 138 -1.44 5.39 6.05
N MET A 139 -1.70 4.20 5.49
CA MET A 139 -2.88 3.95 4.69
C MET A 139 -3.96 3.34 5.59
N PHE A 140 -5.07 4.05 5.74
CA PHE A 140 -6.28 3.60 6.43
C PHE A 140 -7.27 3.05 5.41
N THR A 141 -7.98 1.98 5.74
CA THR A 141 -8.88 1.31 4.80
C THR A 141 -10.22 1.03 5.45
N LEU A 142 -11.29 1.31 4.71
CA LEU A 142 -12.67 1.04 5.10
C LEU A 142 -13.27 -0.01 4.17
N HIS A 143 -13.78 -1.07 4.77
CA HIS A 143 -14.36 -2.21 4.10
C HIS A 143 -15.81 -2.40 4.51
N GLY A 144 -16.61 -2.96 3.61
CA GLY A 144 -17.98 -3.38 3.89
C GLY A 144 -18.15 -4.89 3.69
N LEU A 145 -19.01 -5.52 4.50
CA LEU A 145 -19.49 -6.88 4.23
C LEU A 145 -20.56 -6.84 3.14
N TYR A 146 -20.15 -7.10 1.90
CA TYR A 146 -21.05 -7.15 0.76
C TYR A 146 -21.15 -8.58 0.23
N LYS A 147 -22.37 -9.13 0.15
CA LYS A 147 -22.64 -10.50 -0.34
C LYS A 147 -21.72 -11.56 0.30
N SER A 148 -21.59 -11.51 1.62
CA SER A 148 -20.74 -12.41 2.42
C SER A 148 -19.23 -12.32 2.14
N GLN A 149 -18.77 -11.24 1.52
CA GLN A 149 -17.36 -10.96 1.30
C GLN A 149 -17.00 -9.60 1.89
N VAL A 150 -15.85 -9.53 2.56
CA VAL A 150 -15.29 -8.25 3.02
C VAL A 150 -14.52 -7.65 1.86
N ILE A 151 -14.98 -6.52 1.35
CA ILE A 151 -14.36 -5.82 0.23
C ILE A 151 -13.96 -4.41 0.65
N PRO A 152 -12.77 -3.93 0.24
CA PRO A 152 -12.36 -2.55 0.49
C PRO A 152 -13.15 -1.60 -0.40
N LEU A 153 -13.67 -0.53 0.19
CA LEU A 153 -14.55 0.43 -0.48
C LEU A 153 -13.99 1.86 -0.42
N ALA A 154 -13.26 2.21 0.63
CA ALA A 154 -12.55 3.48 0.72
C ALA A 154 -11.14 3.30 1.27
N TYR A 155 -10.21 4.12 0.81
CA TYR A 155 -8.82 4.16 1.24
C TYR A 155 -8.47 5.59 1.64
N GLY A 156 -7.76 5.77 2.73
CA GLY A 156 -7.30 7.06 3.23
C GLY A 156 -5.79 7.08 3.38
N LEU A 157 -5.11 8.08 2.84
CA LEU A 157 -3.74 8.39 3.22
C LEU A 157 -3.77 9.45 4.32
N LEU A 158 -3.34 9.08 5.53
CA LEU A 158 -3.41 9.93 6.72
C LEU A 158 -2.00 10.31 7.18
N VAL A 159 -1.79 11.58 7.51
CA VAL A 159 -0.51 12.07 8.07
C VAL A 159 -0.29 11.72 9.55
N GLY A 160 -1.25 11.06 10.19
CA GLY A 160 -1.19 10.72 11.60
C GLY A 160 -2.13 9.59 12.01
N LYS A 161 -2.17 9.35 13.33
CA LYS A 161 -2.96 8.30 14.00
C LYS A 161 -3.67 8.81 15.26
N LYS A 162 -3.90 10.12 15.34
CA LYS A 162 -4.66 10.73 16.43
C LYS A 162 -6.15 10.55 16.12
N THR A 163 -6.97 10.60 17.15
CA THR A 163 -8.44 10.57 16.98
C THR A 163 -8.93 11.62 15.98
N THR A 164 -8.32 12.81 15.95
CA THR A 164 -8.66 13.87 15.00
C THR A 164 -8.39 13.50 13.54
N ASP A 165 -7.41 12.64 13.28
CA ASP A 165 -7.05 12.20 11.93
C ASP A 165 -8.11 11.22 11.41
N TYR A 166 -8.54 10.29 12.27
CA TYR A 166 -9.66 9.38 11.98
C TYR A 166 -11.00 10.11 11.90
N ASP A 167 -11.24 11.08 12.79
CA ASP A 167 -12.46 11.89 12.76
C ASP A 167 -12.58 12.62 11.42
N HIS A 168 -11.46 13.13 10.91
CA HIS A 168 -11.44 13.80 9.62
C HIS A 168 -11.77 12.83 8.49
N PHE A 169 -11.19 11.62 8.48
CA PHE A 169 -11.54 10.58 7.51
C PHE A 169 -13.03 10.21 7.55
N PHE A 170 -13.56 9.87 8.74
CA PHE A 170 -14.95 9.42 8.86
C PHE A 170 -15.95 10.53 8.55
N ARG A 171 -15.70 11.79 8.96
CA ARG A 171 -16.58 12.91 8.62
C ARG A 171 -16.70 13.10 7.11
N ARG A 172 -15.57 13.06 6.38
CA ARG A 172 -15.60 13.16 4.91
C ARG A 172 -16.37 12.03 4.24
N ILE A 173 -16.33 10.83 4.80
CA ILE A 173 -17.17 9.72 4.31
C ILE A 173 -18.65 9.99 4.63
N MET A 174 -18.98 10.39 5.85
CA MET A 174 -20.36 10.63 6.28
C MET A 174 -21.03 11.84 5.62
N ASP A 175 -20.25 12.80 5.11
CA ASP A 175 -20.79 13.93 4.36
C ASP A 175 -21.41 13.49 3.01
N GLU A 176 -21.04 12.31 2.49
CA GLU A 176 -21.48 11.82 1.18
C GLU A 176 -22.86 11.15 1.20
N ASP A 177 -23.23 10.51 2.30
CA ASP A 177 -24.54 9.85 2.43
C ASP A 177 -24.88 9.56 3.90
N ASP A 178 -26.15 9.23 4.13
CA ASP A 178 -26.66 8.77 5.43
C ASP A 178 -26.29 7.29 5.63
N PHE A 179 -25.10 7.08 6.20
CA PHE A 179 -24.57 5.75 6.51
C PHE A 179 -24.96 5.32 7.92
N ASP A 180 -25.52 4.11 8.05
CA ASP A 180 -25.97 3.52 9.32
C ASP A 180 -25.44 2.08 9.49
N PRO A 181 -24.13 1.90 9.75
CA PRO A 181 -23.57 0.58 10.00
C PRO A 181 -24.02 0.05 11.38
N GLU A 182 -24.49 -1.20 11.44
CA GLU A 182 -24.85 -1.87 12.69
C GLU A 182 -23.62 -2.22 13.54
N THR A 183 -22.48 -2.50 12.89
CA THR A 183 -21.22 -2.79 13.58
C THR A 183 -20.03 -2.30 12.80
N ILE A 184 -19.04 -1.74 13.48
CA ILE A 184 -17.73 -1.40 12.91
C ILE A 184 -16.67 -2.20 13.68
N LEU A 185 -15.97 -3.10 12.98
CA LEU A 185 -14.82 -3.82 13.53
C LEU A 185 -13.55 -3.04 13.21
N SER A 186 -12.78 -2.70 14.24
CA SER A 186 -11.44 -2.11 14.12
C SER A 186 -10.44 -3.01 14.83
N ASP A 187 -9.16 -2.83 14.53
CA ASP A 187 -8.10 -3.28 15.44
C ASP A 187 -8.17 -2.54 16.80
N PHE A 188 -7.33 -2.94 17.75
CA PHE A 188 -7.32 -2.39 19.11
C PHE A 188 -6.73 -0.97 19.21
N GLU A 189 -6.69 -0.21 18.11
CA GLU A 189 -6.19 1.15 18.15
C GLU A 189 -7.17 2.08 18.87
N ALA A 190 -6.79 2.54 20.06
CA ALA A 190 -7.62 3.36 20.92
C ALA A 190 -8.11 4.67 20.27
N ALA A 191 -7.28 5.27 19.40
CA ALA A 191 -7.63 6.50 18.71
C ALA A 191 -8.75 6.29 17.67
N THR A 192 -8.68 5.19 16.92
CA THR A 192 -9.70 4.76 15.95
C THR A 192 -11.01 4.42 16.65
N ILE A 193 -10.96 3.61 17.72
CA ILE A 193 -12.14 3.25 18.53
C ILE A 193 -12.81 4.50 19.09
N LYS A 194 -12.02 5.45 19.61
CA LYS A 194 -12.56 6.71 20.14
C LYS A 194 -13.25 7.55 19.07
N SER A 195 -12.71 7.58 17.86
CA SER A 195 -13.31 8.30 16.72
C SER A 195 -14.64 7.68 16.33
N ILE A 196 -14.66 6.35 16.16
CA ILE A 196 -15.86 5.58 15.82
C ILE A 196 -16.97 5.84 16.85
N ASN A 197 -16.69 5.66 18.14
CA ASN A 197 -17.68 5.87 19.21
C ASN A 197 -18.18 7.32 19.32
N SER A 198 -17.46 8.29 18.74
CA SER A 198 -17.86 9.70 18.77
C SER A 198 -18.72 10.08 17.58
N LEU A 199 -18.64 9.34 16.47
CA LEU A 199 -19.24 9.70 15.18
C LEU A 199 -20.38 8.76 14.79
N PHE A 200 -20.30 7.50 15.22
CA PHE A 200 -21.33 6.49 15.01
C PHE A 200 -22.00 6.16 16.36
N PRO A 201 -23.34 6.11 16.42
CA PRO A 201 -24.10 5.88 17.64
C PRO A 201 -23.93 4.49 18.25
#